data_AF-A0A3D4W6U6-F1
#
_entry.id   AF-A0A3D4W6U6-F1
#
_cell.length_a   1.000
_cell.length_b   1.000
_cell.length_c   1.000
_cell.angle_alpha   90.00
_cell.angle_beta   90.00
_cell.angle_gamma   90.00
#
_symmetry.space_group_name_H-M   'P 1'
#
loop_
_entity.id
_entity.type
_entity.pdbx_description
1 polymer ?
#
loop_
_entity_poly.entity_id
_entity_poly.type
_entity_poly.pdbx_seq_one_letter_code
_entity_poly.pdbx_strand_id
1 'polypeptide(L)'
;MNKILSQGLLPFVRLIRWPNLIIIIITQYLLRHAIVGRIYEAAGLTPAMSSFLFAVLVAATVLIAAAGYVINDYFDLRTDA
;
A
#
# COMPACT_ATOMS: atom_id res chain seq x y z
N MET A 1 17.82 19.14 16.65
CA MET A 1 17.32 18.82 15.29
C MET A 1 16.52 17.52 15.24
N ASN A 2 16.96 16.43 15.90
CA ASN A 2 16.23 15.14 15.90
C ASN A 2 14.87 15.16 16.64
N LYS A 3 14.68 16.04 17.62
CA LYS A 3 13.46 16.07 18.46
C LYS A 3 12.25 16.67 17.74
N ILE A 4 12.44 17.45 16.67
CA ILE A 4 11.37 18.17 15.95
C ILE A 4 10.82 17.30 14.80
N LEU A 5 11.71 16.64 14.05
CA LEU A 5 11.32 15.65 13.03
C LEU A 5 10.57 14.46 13.65
N SER A 6 10.87 14.12 14.91
CA SER A 6 10.15 13.07 15.64
C SER A 6 8.76 13.48 16.14
N GLN A 7 8.40 14.78 16.20
CA GLN A 7 7.08 15.20 16.73
C GLN A 7 5.98 15.20 15.66
N GLY A 8 6.32 15.31 14.36
CA GLY A 8 5.34 15.41 13.28
C GLY A 8 5.21 14.14 12.44
N LEU A 9 6.30 13.73 11.77
CA LEU A 9 6.24 12.73 10.69
C LEU A 9 6.28 11.28 11.19
N LEU A 10 7.14 10.98 12.18
CA LEU A 10 7.28 9.62 12.73
C LEU A 10 5.96 9.05 13.31
N PRO A 11 5.18 9.81 14.09
CA PRO A 11 3.90 9.35 14.60
C PRO A 11 2.90 9.04 13.47
N PHE A 12 2.85 9.89 12.45
CA PHE A 12 1.99 9.69 11.28
C PHE A 12 2.33 8.42 10.50
N VAL A 13 3.63 8.17 10.28
CA VAL A 13 4.12 6.96 9.59
C VAL A 13 3.82 5.69 10.39
N ARG A 14 3.82 5.77 11.72
CA ARG A 14 3.38 4.66 12.60
C ARG A 14 1.88 4.42 12.53
N LEU A 15 1.07 5.48 12.55
CA LEU A 15 -0.40 5.42 12.50
C LEU A 15 -0.91 4.67 11.26
N ILE A 16 -0.32 4.92 10.10
CA ILE A 16 -0.73 4.25 8.85
C ILE A 16 -0.17 2.82 8.70
N ARG A 17 0.52 2.29 9.72
CA ARG A 17 1.16 0.97 9.72
C ARG A 17 2.00 0.72 8.46
N TRP A 18 2.95 1.61 8.20
CA TRP A 18 3.78 1.62 6.98
C TRP A 18 4.39 0.28 6.55
N PRO A 19 4.81 -0.66 7.45
CA PRO A 19 5.36 -1.94 7.00
C PRO A 19 4.33 -2.76 6.22
N ASN A 20 3.05 -2.70 6.63
CA ASN A 20 1.97 -3.43 5.97
C ASN A 20 1.67 -2.84 4.59
N LEU A 21 1.75 -1.53 4.44
CA LEU A 21 1.56 -0.86 3.15
C LEU A 21 2.64 -1.28 2.14
N ILE A 22 3.89 -1.46 2.59
CA ILE A 22 4.96 -1.99 1.74
C ILE A 22 4.64 -3.42 1.29
N ILE A 23 4.11 -4.27 2.18
CA ILE A 23 3.70 -5.63 1.81
C ILE A 23 2.62 -5.58 0.72
N ILE A 24 1.65 -4.67 0.80
CA ILE A 24 0.62 -4.49 -0.24
C ILE A 24 1.27 -4.11 -1.58
N ILE A 25 2.20 -3.15 -1.60
CA ILE A 25 2.91 -2.75 -2.82
C ILE A 25 3.66 -3.95 -3.41
N ILE A 26 4.48 -4.63 -2.60
CA ILE A 26 5.30 -5.76 -3.06
C ILE A 26 4.41 -6.86 -3.61
N THR A 27 3.34 -7.23 -2.91
CA THR A 27 2.43 -8.30 -3.36
C THR A 27 1.72 -7.92 -4.66
N GLN A 28 1.25 -6.68 -4.82
CA GLN A 28 0.65 -6.23 -6.08
C GLN A 28 1.64 -6.28 -7.25
N TYR A 29 2.87 -5.82 -7.07
CA TYR A 29 3.90 -5.89 -8.12
C TYR A 29 4.34 -7.33 -8.43
N LEU A 30 4.48 -8.19 -7.42
CA LEU A 30 4.76 -9.62 -7.61
C LEU A 30 3.62 -10.28 -8.39
N LEU A 31 2.36 -10.04 -8.02
CA LEU A 31 1.22 -10.56 -8.77
C LEU A 31 1.25 -10.10 -10.23
N ARG A 32 1.48 -8.80 -10.47
CA ARG A 32 1.54 -8.26 -11.84
C ARG A 32 2.63 -8.89 -12.70
N HIS A 33 3.84 -9.04 -12.17
CA HIS A 33 4.99 -9.42 -12.99
C HIS A 33 5.35 -10.91 -12.93
N ALA A 34 5.26 -11.52 -11.74
CA ALA A 34 5.62 -12.92 -11.54
C ALA A 34 4.51 -13.88 -11.97
N ILE A 35 3.24 -13.46 -11.88
CA ILE A 35 2.09 -14.32 -12.18
C ILE A 35 1.39 -13.83 -13.45
N VAL A 36 0.76 -12.65 -13.38
CA VAL A 36 -0.06 -12.15 -14.48
C VAL A 36 0.76 -11.94 -15.75
N GLY A 37 1.92 -11.28 -15.67
CA GLY A 37 2.80 -11.08 -16.82
C GLY A 37 3.19 -12.38 -17.51
N ARG A 38 3.47 -13.45 -16.74
CA ARG A 38 3.81 -14.77 -17.29
C ARG A 38 2.63 -15.45 -17.97
N ILE A 39 1.42 -15.28 -17.43
CA ILE A 39 0.19 -15.78 -18.06
C ILE A 39 -0.05 -15.07 -19.39
N TYR A 40 0.15 -13.75 -19.44
CA TYR A 40 0.01 -12.97 -20.66
C TYR A 40 1.04 -13.40 -21.73
N GLU A 41 2.31 -13.54 -21.36
CA GLU A 41 3.37 -14.04 -22.25
C GLU A 41 3.04 -15.43 -22.80
N ALA A 42 2.61 -16.36 -21.94
CA ALA A 42 2.24 -17.72 -22.35
C ALA A 42 1.04 -17.76 -23.30
N ALA A 43 0.11 -16.81 -23.17
CA ALA A 43 -1.06 -16.67 -24.03
C ALA A 43 -0.79 -15.83 -25.30
N GLY A 44 0.42 -15.27 -25.48
CA GLY A 44 0.73 -14.36 -26.58
C GLY A 44 -0.03 -13.03 -26.50
N LEU A 45 -0.42 -12.61 -25.30
CA LEU A 45 -1.20 -11.41 -25.04
C LEU A 45 -0.33 -10.28 -24.49
N THR A 46 -0.73 -9.04 -24.78
CA THR A 46 -0.13 -7.85 -24.18
C THR A 46 -0.90 -7.43 -22.93
N PRO A 47 -0.24 -6.92 -21.87
CA PRO A 47 -0.91 -6.45 -20.66
C PRO A 47 -2.07 -5.50 -20.97
N ALA A 48 -3.26 -5.78 -20.45
CA ALA A 48 -4.46 -4.97 -20.70
C ALA A 48 -4.38 -3.55 -20.07
N MET A 49 -3.48 -3.34 -19.11
CA MET A 49 -3.33 -2.10 -18.38
C MET A 49 -1.89 -1.57 -18.48
N SER A 50 -1.78 -0.27 -18.77
CA SER A 50 -0.49 0.42 -18.81
C SER A 50 0.19 0.45 -17.44
N SER A 51 1.52 0.55 -17.43
CA SER A 51 2.29 0.65 -16.19
C SER A 51 1.92 1.87 -15.35
N PHE A 52 1.55 2.98 -15.99
CA PHE A 52 1.11 4.18 -15.28
C PHE A 52 -0.23 3.93 -14.57
N LEU A 53 -1.23 3.38 -15.27
CA LEU A 53 -2.53 3.12 -14.67
C LEU A 53 -2.43 2.06 -13.56
N PHE A 54 -1.55 1.08 -13.71
CA PHE A 54 -1.23 0.15 -12.63
C PHE A 54 -0.59 0.83 -11.41
N ALA A 55 0.34 1.77 -11.61
CA ALA A 55 0.93 2.52 -10.51
C ALA A 55 -0.12 3.36 -9.76
N VAL A 56 -1.06 3.97 -10.50
CA VAL A 56 -2.22 4.67 -9.91
C VAL A 56 -3.10 3.71 -9.13
N LEU A 57 -3.36 2.50 -9.64
CA LEU A 57 -4.11 1.46 -8.93
C LEU A 57 -3.42 1.07 -7.62
N VAL A 58 -2.11 0.83 -7.64
CA VAL A 58 -1.33 0.51 -6.43
C VAL A 58 -1.41 1.67 -5.44
N ALA A 59 -1.21 2.91 -5.89
CA ALA A 59 -1.33 4.09 -5.03
C ALA A 59 -2.72 4.20 -4.39
N ALA A 60 -3.80 4.03 -5.17
CA ALA A 60 -5.16 4.02 -4.65
C ALA A 60 -5.35 2.91 -3.59
N THR A 61 -4.84 1.71 -3.85
CA THR A 61 -4.95 0.57 -2.93
C THR A 61 -4.24 0.87 -1.60
N VAL A 62 -3.02 1.42 -1.67
CA VAL A 62 -2.24 1.82 -0.50
C VAL A 62 -2.92 2.91 0.30
N LEU A 63 -3.50 3.92 -0.36
CA LEU A 63 -4.22 5.00 0.30
C LEU A 63 -5.48 4.51 1.02
N ILE A 64 -6.23 3.59 0.39
CA ILE A 64 -7.40 2.96 1.02
C ILE A 64 -6.98 2.15 2.25
N ALA A 65 -5.91 1.36 2.15
CA ALA A 65 -5.39 0.59 3.29
C ALA A 65 -4.88 1.49 4.42
N ALA A 66 -4.16 2.57 4.09
CA ALA A 66 -3.70 3.56 5.06
C ALA A 66 -4.88 4.23 5.78
N ALA A 67 -5.93 4.62 5.05
CA ALA A 67 -7.14 5.17 5.64
C ALA A 67 -7.84 4.15 6.55
N GLY A 68 -7.88 2.87 6.13
CA GLY A 68 -8.38 1.78 6.96
C GLY A 68 -7.63 1.64 8.29
N TYR A 69 -6.29 1.75 8.28
CA TYR A 69 -5.51 1.74 9.52
C TYR A 69 -5.78 2.94 10.42
N VAL A 70 -5.90 4.15 9.85
CA VAL A 70 -6.26 5.36 10.61
C VAL A 70 -7.63 5.21 11.28
N ILE A 71 -8.62 4.71 10.55
CA ILE A 71 -9.98 4.48 11.07
C ILE A 71 -9.95 3.40 12.17
N ASN A 72 -9.24 2.29 11.94
CA ASN A 72 -9.13 1.21 12.91
C ASN A 72 -8.54 1.72 14.23
N ASP A 73 -7.41 2.43 14.17
CA ASP A 73 -6.76 2.99 15.36
C ASP A 73 -7.67 4.02 16.08
N TYR A 74 -8.51 4.77 15.35
CA TYR A 74 -9.49 5.69 15.97
C TYR A 74 -10.57 4.96 16.77
N PHE A 75 -11.09 3.84 16.26
CA PHE A 75 -12.10 3.06 16.97
C PHE A 75 -11.49 2.24 18.13
N ASP A 76 -10.26 1.73 17.95
CA ASP A 76 -9.53 0.99 18.99
C ASP A 76 -9.24 1.85 20.24
N LEU A 77 -9.08 3.17 20.10
CA LEU A 77 -8.99 4.10 21.25
C LEU A 77 -10.16 3.97 22.24
N ARG A 78 -11.34 3.56 21.77
CA ARG A 78 -12.54 3.41 22.63
C ARG A 78 -12.67 2.01 23.23
N THR A 79 -11.97 1.04 22.68
CA THR A 79 -12.02 -0.37 23.10
C THR A 79 -10.86 -0.74 24.02
N ASP A 80 -9.75 0.00 23.94
CA ASP A 80 -8.59 -0.12 24.83
C ASP A 80 -8.74 0.66 26.16
N ALA A 81 -9.87 1.34 26.40
CA ALA A 81 -10.19 2.11 27.60
C ALA A 81 -11.08 1.33 28.58
#